data_AF-A0A0G4HFK9-F1
#
_entry.id   AF-A0A0G4HFK9-F1
#
_cell.length_a   1.000
_cell.length_b   1.000
_cell.length_c   1.000
_cell.angle_alpha   90.00
_cell.angle_beta   90.00
_cell.angle_gamma   90.00
#
_symmetry.space_group_name_H-M   'P 1'
#
loop_
_entity.id
_entity.type
_entity.pdbx_description
1 polymer ?
#
loop_
_entity_poly.entity_id
_entity_poly.type
_entity_poly.pdbx_seq_one_letter_code
_entity_poly.pdbx_strand_id
1 'polypeptide(L)'
;MRALAKKRLFWLFRYVFSGDMSLRRRLAVVLVDSVTVAAIIYFFSYELITSGLLDTIACEAFEDGMALRLTERRSILCSSDDYNAFLGMALAFMVAYTVALPGILALVIARQRSQLMTVVQAFFRNFSLFFGGYTSQYFFWEIVILARKFTGEFAVAFNRTTDPRSRLLPLLCHAALFAFLQLRCQPYRKVDGDILNRLETWSLVIWLFTLILFAGVSWNELSATGVLLTYGIIAVCFVGFVCWGGWVVVIGFLLETHKKYRNLRNEDFKEWTWDDWVIAVLRLDWVSQSVSESVSQ
;
A
#
# COMPACT_ATOMS: atom_id res chain seq x y z
N MET A 1 10.95 -15.96 -29.93
CA MET A 1 10.34 -15.64 -28.62
C MET A 1 11.29 -14.96 -27.63
N ARG A 2 12.50 -15.50 -27.35
CA ARG A 2 13.48 -14.88 -26.42
C ARG A 2 14.10 -13.55 -26.92
N ALA A 3 14.27 -13.37 -28.23
CA ALA A 3 14.88 -12.15 -28.80
C ALA A 3 13.97 -10.89 -28.71
N LEU A 4 12.65 -11.06 -28.83
CA LEU A 4 11.68 -9.96 -28.70
C LEU A 4 11.44 -9.55 -27.23
N ALA A 5 12.01 -10.28 -26.27
CA ALA A 5 11.97 -9.95 -24.84
C ALA A 5 12.91 -8.80 -24.44
N LYS A 6 13.86 -8.45 -25.31
CA LYS A 6 14.94 -7.50 -24.99
C LYS A 6 14.63 -6.03 -25.31
N LYS A 7 13.57 -5.74 -26.08
CA LYS A 7 13.18 -4.36 -26.40
C LYS A 7 12.21 -3.83 -25.35
N ARG A 8 12.77 -3.31 -24.25
CA ARG A 8 12.04 -2.64 -23.18
C ARG A 8 12.00 -1.14 -23.48
N LEU A 9 10.83 -0.57 -23.73
CA LEU A 9 10.64 0.88 -23.62
C LEU A 9 10.33 1.18 -22.14
N PHE A 10 11.17 2.00 -21.50
CA PHE A 10 11.06 2.39 -20.08
C PHE A 10 10.99 1.25 -19.05
N TRP A 11 11.42 0.02 -19.39
CA TRP A 11 11.39 -1.13 -18.47
C TRP A 11 10.02 -1.51 -17.88
N LEU A 12 8.93 -0.83 -18.29
CA LEU A 12 7.59 -0.97 -17.74
C LEU A 12 6.57 -1.58 -18.71
N PHE A 13 6.68 -1.37 -20.03
CA PHE A 13 5.69 -1.86 -20.98
C PHE A 13 6.30 -2.69 -22.11
N ARG A 14 5.79 -3.90 -22.30
CA ARG A 14 6.27 -4.88 -23.29
C ARG A 14 5.24 -5.07 -24.40
N TYR A 15 4.94 -4.04 -25.17
CA TYR A 15 4.00 -4.15 -26.30
C TYR A 15 4.72 -4.33 -27.62
N VAL A 16 5.38 -5.49 -27.80
CA VAL A 16 5.77 -5.95 -29.14
C VAL A 16 4.78 -7.04 -29.54
N PHE A 17 3.65 -6.63 -30.11
CA PHE A 17 2.68 -7.56 -30.68
C PHE A 17 3.18 -8.01 -32.05
N SER A 18 3.40 -9.32 -32.27
CA SER A 18 3.63 -9.81 -33.63
C SER A 18 2.32 -9.77 -34.42
N GLY A 19 2.40 -9.49 -35.73
CA GLY A 19 1.24 -9.41 -36.63
C GLY A 19 0.34 -10.65 -36.57
N ASP A 20 0.94 -11.82 -36.30
CA ASP A 20 0.29 -13.14 -36.22
C ASP A 20 -0.46 -13.42 -34.91
N MET A 21 -0.36 -12.53 -33.90
CA MET A 21 -1.08 -12.76 -32.64
C MET A 21 -2.57 -12.44 -32.76
N SER A 22 -3.41 -13.42 -32.43
CA SER A 22 -4.86 -13.23 -32.29
C SER A 22 -5.22 -12.18 -31.23
N LEU A 23 -6.32 -11.46 -31.47
CA LEU A 23 -6.77 -10.34 -30.63
C LEU A 23 -6.98 -10.76 -29.16
N ARG A 24 -7.46 -11.99 -28.93
CA ARG A 24 -7.60 -12.59 -27.58
C ARG A 24 -6.26 -12.75 -26.85
N ARG A 25 -5.20 -13.17 -27.54
CA ARG A 25 -3.86 -13.29 -26.94
C ARG A 25 -3.27 -11.91 -26.63
N ARG A 26 -3.50 -10.92 -27.51
CA ARG A 26 -3.07 -9.54 -27.26
C ARG A 26 -3.75 -8.97 -26.00
N LEU A 27 -5.07 -9.13 -25.88
CA LEU A 27 -5.83 -8.72 -24.69
C LEU A 27 -5.38 -9.44 -23.43
N ALA A 28 -5.13 -10.75 -23.48
CA ALA A 28 -4.65 -11.50 -22.32
C ALA A 28 -3.28 -10.98 -21.82
N VAL A 29 -2.35 -10.65 -22.72
CA VAL A 29 -1.04 -10.09 -22.34
C VAL A 29 -1.22 -8.70 -21.70
N VAL A 30 -2.05 -7.83 -22.28
CA VAL A 30 -2.33 -6.51 -21.71
C VAL A 30 -2.97 -6.62 -20.32
N LEU A 31 -3.94 -7.52 -20.15
CA LEU A 31 -4.61 -7.75 -18.88
C LEU A 31 -3.62 -8.20 -17.80
N VAL A 32 -2.72 -9.15 -18.13
CA VAL A 32 -1.70 -9.65 -17.19
C VAL A 32 -0.73 -8.53 -16.76
N ASP A 33 -0.27 -7.69 -17.69
CA ASP A 33 0.63 -6.57 -17.36
C ASP A 33 -0.09 -5.47 -16.56
N SER A 34 -1.41 -5.30 -16.79
CA SER A 34 -2.23 -4.32 -16.07
C SER A 34 -2.51 -4.71 -14.61
N VAL A 35 -2.41 -6.00 -14.25
CA VAL A 35 -2.68 -6.45 -12.87
C VAL A 35 -1.74 -5.78 -11.87
N THR A 36 -0.47 -5.54 -12.23
CA THR A 36 0.48 -4.88 -11.32
C THR A 36 0.09 -3.44 -11.03
N VAL A 37 -0.27 -2.68 -12.05
CA VAL A 37 -0.75 -1.30 -11.88
C VAL A 37 -2.06 -1.28 -11.10
N ALA A 38 -3.00 -2.19 -11.42
CA ALA A 38 -4.26 -2.30 -10.72
C ALA A 38 -4.09 -2.64 -9.23
N ALA A 39 -3.14 -3.51 -8.87
CA ALA A 39 -2.86 -3.82 -7.47
C ALA A 39 -2.22 -2.65 -6.71
N ILE A 40 -1.35 -1.86 -7.36
CA ILE A 40 -0.81 -0.63 -6.78
C ILE A 40 -1.94 0.34 -6.47
N ILE A 41 -2.79 0.61 -7.46
CA ILE A 41 -3.94 1.49 -7.31
C ILE A 41 -4.84 0.97 -6.19
N TYR A 42 -5.18 -0.32 -6.20
CA TYR A 42 -5.99 -0.96 -5.16
C TYR A 42 -5.39 -0.76 -3.77
N PHE A 43 -4.09 -1.02 -3.58
CA PHE A 43 -3.44 -0.90 -2.27
C PHE A 43 -3.48 0.53 -1.73
N PHE A 44 -3.23 1.52 -2.59
CA PHE A 44 -3.27 2.93 -2.19
C PHE A 44 -4.70 3.45 -2.02
N SER A 45 -5.66 3.00 -2.84
CA SER A 45 -7.07 3.38 -2.71
C SER A 45 -7.80 2.63 -1.60
N TYR A 46 -7.22 1.54 -1.08
CA TYR A 46 -7.88 0.62 -0.15
C TYR A 46 -8.42 1.35 1.07
N GLU A 47 -7.55 2.14 1.70
CA GLU A 47 -7.85 2.88 2.93
C GLU A 47 -8.88 3.97 2.66
N LEU A 48 -8.67 4.77 1.61
CA LEU A 48 -9.57 5.85 1.21
C LEU A 48 -11.00 5.36 0.92
N ILE A 49 -11.15 4.24 0.21
CA ILE A 49 -12.47 3.70 -0.12
C ILE A 49 -13.11 3.04 1.11
N THR A 50 -12.33 2.33 1.91
CA THR A 50 -12.83 1.64 3.11
C THR A 50 -13.31 2.64 4.17
N SER A 51 -12.55 3.71 4.42
CA SER A 51 -12.96 4.76 5.37
C SER A 51 -14.22 5.48 4.89
N GLY A 52 -14.28 5.89 3.61
CA GLY A 52 -15.49 6.52 3.07
C GLY A 52 -16.75 5.64 3.12
N LEU A 53 -16.61 4.33 2.92
CA LEU A 53 -17.72 3.38 3.08
C LEU A 53 -18.14 3.22 4.55
N LEU A 54 -17.19 3.24 5.48
CA LEU A 54 -17.46 3.17 6.91
C LEU A 54 -18.10 4.46 7.45
N ASP A 55 -17.65 5.63 6.99
CA ASP A 55 -18.23 6.93 7.34
C ASP A 55 -19.68 7.05 6.86
N THR A 56 -20.01 6.41 5.74
CA THR A 56 -21.39 6.33 5.22
C THR A 56 -22.34 5.57 6.16
N ILE A 57 -21.84 4.72 7.05
CA ILE A 57 -22.64 3.98 8.04
C ILE A 57 -22.34 4.37 9.49
N ALA A 58 -21.41 5.30 9.71
CA ALA A 58 -21.01 5.73 11.05
C ALA A 58 -22.14 6.49 11.75
N CYS A 59 -22.36 6.14 13.02
CA CYS A 59 -23.42 6.70 13.84
C CYS A 59 -22.83 7.39 15.06
N GLU A 60 -23.26 8.63 15.30
CA GLU A 60 -22.79 9.45 16.40
C GLU A 60 -23.96 10.15 17.12
N ALA A 61 -23.79 10.34 18.43
CA ALA A 61 -24.66 11.18 19.24
C ALA A 61 -24.01 12.56 19.32
N PHE A 62 -24.68 13.59 18.79
CA PHE A 62 -24.13 14.95 18.75
C PHE A 62 -24.29 15.71 20.07
N GLU A 63 -25.23 15.29 20.92
CA GLU A 63 -25.42 15.80 22.28
C GLU A 63 -25.83 14.65 23.21
N ASP A 64 -25.57 14.83 24.50
CA ASP A 64 -25.93 13.86 25.54
C ASP A 64 -27.46 13.66 25.58
N GLY A 65 -27.89 12.41 25.39
CA GLY A 65 -29.30 12.04 25.37
C GLY A 65 -29.98 12.10 23.98
N MET A 66 -29.27 12.53 22.93
CA MET A 66 -29.80 12.42 21.56
C MET A 66 -29.67 11.01 21.00
N ALA A 67 -30.66 10.61 20.19
CA ALA A 67 -30.61 9.37 19.43
C ALA A 67 -29.46 9.40 18.41
N LEU A 68 -28.83 8.23 18.19
CA LEU A 68 -27.75 8.06 17.22
C LEU A 68 -28.23 8.44 15.82
N ARG A 69 -27.48 9.33 15.17
CA ARG A 69 -27.74 9.80 13.81
C ARG A 69 -26.53 9.53 12.94
N LEU A 70 -26.79 9.41 11.65
CA LEU A 70 -25.74 9.19 10.67
C LEU A 70 -24.83 10.43 10.56
N THR A 71 -23.52 10.22 10.52
CA THR A 71 -22.53 11.31 10.47
C THR A 71 -22.66 12.15 9.19
N GLU A 72 -22.78 11.49 8.03
CA GLU A 72 -22.92 12.13 6.70
C GLU A 72 -24.31 12.78 6.49
N ARG A 73 -25.37 12.17 7.04
CA ARG A 73 -26.74 12.71 6.94
C ARG A 73 -27.45 12.68 8.29
N ARG A 74 -27.31 13.79 9.03
CA ARG A 74 -27.89 13.97 10.37
C ARG A 74 -29.43 13.89 10.44
N SER A 75 -30.12 13.88 9.30
CA SER A 75 -31.59 13.71 9.24
C SER A 75 -32.04 12.26 9.45
N ILE A 76 -31.15 11.29 9.25
CA ILE A 76 -31.47 9.86 9.33
C ILE A 76 -31.08 9.32 10.72
N LEU A 77 -32.04 8.68 11.38
CA LEU A 77 -31.84 7.98 12.63
C LEU A 77 -31.24 6.59 12.37
N CYS A 78 -30.24 6.19 13.16
CA CYS A 78 -29.62 4.86 13.02
C CYS A 78 -30.53 3.69 13.45
N SER A 79 -31.74 3.99 13.94
CA SER A 79 -32.80 3.03 14.25
C SER A 79 -33.88 2.93 13.16
N SER A 80 -33.78 3.73 12.09
CA SER A 80 -34.79 3.75 11.01
C SER A 80 -34.62 2.60 10.01
N ASP A 81 -35.71 2.22 9.34
CA ASP A 81 -35.66 1.21 8.27
C ASP A 81 -34.83 1.68 7.06
N ASP A 82 -34.80 2.99 6.80
CA ASP A 82 -33.94 3.59 5.79
C ASP A 82 -32.47 3.30 6.07
N TYR A 83 -32.04 3.43 7.34
CA TYR A 83 -30.68 3.10 7.75
C TYR A 83 -30.35 1.61 7.48
N ASN A 84 -31.28 0.69 7.70
CA ASN A 84 -31.04 -0.73 7.43
C ASN A 84 -30.79 -1.01 5.94
N ALA A 85 -31.48 -0.30 5.04
CA ALA A 85 -31.24 -0.41 3.60
C ALA A 85 -29.86 0.15 3.20
N PHE A 86 -29.47 1.31 3.74
CA PHE A 86 -28.14 1.89 3.52
C PHE A 86 -27.03 1.01 4.09
N LEU A 87 -27.22 0.47 5.30
CA LEU A 87 -26.29 -0.44 5.96
C LEU A 87 -26.07 -1.70 5.11
N GLY A 88 -27.14 -2.32 4.61
CA GLY A 88 -27.05 -3.50 3.75
C GLY A 88 -26.27 -3.24 2.46
N MET A 89 -26.52 -2.11 1.81
CA MET A 89 -25.82 -1.71 0.58
C MET A 89 -24.33 -1.41 0.83
N ALA A 90 -24.02 -0.61 1.85
CA ALA A 90 -22.65 -0.26 2.20
C ALA A 90 -21.86 -1.51 2.63
N LEU A 91 -22.46 -2.39 3.43
CA LEU A 91 -21.84 -3.65 3.83
C LEU A 91 -21.58 -4.57 2.62
N ALA A 92 -22.51 -4.62 1.64
CA ALA A 92 -22.29 -5.40 0.42
C ALA A 92 -21.10 -4.89 -0.39
N PHE A 93 -21.00 -3.57 -0.61
CA PHE A 93 -19.84 -2.96 -1.29
C PHE A 93 -18.55 -3.16 -0.51
N MET A 94 -18.60 -3.02 0.82
CA MET A 94 -17.47 -3.24 1.71
C MET A 94 -16.98 -4.68 1.61
N VAL A 95 -17.85 -5.68 1.76
CA VAL A 95 -17.48 -7.09 1.62
C VAL A 95 -16.93 -7.40 0.23
N ALA A 96 -17.55 -6.87 -0.83
CA ALA A 96 -17.08 -7.05 -2.19
C ALA A 96 -15.67 -6.47 -2.40
N TYR A 97 -15.38 -5.30 -1.83
CA TYR A 97 -14.11 -4.60 -2.01
C TYR A 97 -13.01 -5.13 -1.07
N THR A 98 -13.30 -5.26 0.23
CA THR A 98 -12.31 -5.57 1.26
C THR A 98 -12.06 -7.06 1.46
N VAL A 99 -13.05 -7.91 1.17
CA VAL A 99 -12.97 -9.37 1.42
C VAL A 99 -12.87 -10.15 0.11
N ALA A 100 -13.73 -9.89 -0.86
CA ALA A 100 -13.77 -10.71 -2.08
C ALA A 100 -12.48 -10.55 -2.92
N LEU A 101 -11.96 -9.33 -3.05
CA LEU A 101 -10.76 -9.07 -3.86
C LEU A 101 -9.50 -9.72 -3.27
N PRO A 102 -9.15 -9.54 -1.98
CA PRO A 102 -8.05 -10.29 -1.36
C PRO A 102 -8.31 -11.80 -1.29
N GLY A 103 -9.57 -12.21 -1.10
CA GLY A 103 -9.97 -13.61 -1.06
C GLY A 103 -9.73 -14.33 -2.40
N ILE A 104 -10.07 -13.69 -3.52
CA ILE A 104 -9.79 -14.23 -4.86
C ILE A 104 -8.28 -14.38 -5.07
N LEU A 105 -7.49 -13.37 -4.69
CA LEU A 105 -6.03 -13.43 -4.78
C LEU A 105 -5.48 -14.59 -3.92
N ALA A 106 -5.94 -14.72 -2.68
CA ALA A 106 -5.56 -15.80 -1.78
C ALA A 106 -5.90 -17.18 -2.35
N LEU A 107 -7.10 -17.35 -2.93
CA LEU A 107 -7.55 -18.59 -3.54
C LEU A 107 -6.73 -18.97 -4.78
N VAL A 108 -6.41 -17.99 -5.63
CA VAL A 108 -5.56 -18.20 -6.82
C VAL A 108 -4.17 -18.67 -6.38
N ILE A 109 -3.58 -18.00 -5.37
CA ILE A 109 -2.28 -18.38 -4.82
C ILE A 109 -2.31 -19.79 -4.21
N ALA A 110 -3.35 -20.10 -3.42
CA ALA A 110 -3.50 -21.39 -2.76
C ALA A 110 -3.65 -22.55 -3.76
N ARG A 111 -4.48 -22.36 -4.80
CA ARG A 111 -4.77 -23.42 -5.78
C ARG A 111 -3.61 -23.75 -6.69
N GLN A 112 -2.81 -22.76 -7.06
CA GLN A 112 -1.76 -22.97 -8.04
C GLN A 112 -0.35 -23.04 -7.42
N ARG A 113 -0.24 -23.19 -6.10
CA ARG A 113 1.01 -23.17 -5.30
C ARG A 113 2.17 -24.00 -5.89
N SER A 114 1.90 -25.17 -6.49
CA SER A 114 2.93 -26.06 -7.06
C SER A 114 3.44 -25.64 -8.45
N GLN A 115 2.59 -25.00 -9.28
CA GLN A 115 2.97 -24.49 -10.61
C GLN A 115 3.37 -22.99 -10.56
N LEU A 116 3.00 -22.29 -9.49
CA LEU A 116 3.23 -20.87 -9.29
C LEU A 116 4.68 -20.53 -8.95
N MET A 117 5.48 -21.42 -8.35
CA MET A 117 6.86 -21.01 -8.01
C MET A 117 7.69 -20.61 -9.25
N THR A 118 7.37 -21.12 -10.44
CA THR A 118 8.04 -20.76 -11.71
C THR A 118 7.32 -19.66 -12.49
N VAL A 119 5.99 -19.71 -12.63
CA VAL A 119 5.21 -18.67 -13.33
C VAL A 119 5.09 -17.40 -12.49
N VAL A 120 5.03 -17.53 -11.18
CA VAL A 120 5.01 -16.42 -10.24
C VAL A 120 6.39 -15.90 -9.93
N GLN A 121 7.49 -16.57 -10.28
CA GLN A 121 8.74 -15.84 -10.36
C GLN A 121 8.68 -14.69 -11.39
N ALA A 122 7.87 -14.82 -12.46
CA ALA A 122 7.61 -13.70 -13.37
C ALA A 122 6.55 -12.73 -12.80
N PHE A 123 5.48 -13.24 -12.17
CA PHE A 123 4.46 -12.43 -11.48
C PHE A 123 5.07 -11.69 -10.27
N PHE A 124 5.61 -12.34 -9.24
CA PHE A 124 6.36 -11.76 -8.12
C PHE A 124 7.55 -10.89 -8.54
N ARG A 125 8.15 -11.07 -9.72
CA ARG A 125 9.15 -10.11 -10.23
C ARG A 125 8.50 -8.80 -10.70
N ASN A 126 7.30 -8.85 -11.25
CA ASN A 126 6.50 -7.66 -11.58
C ASN A 126 5.82 -7.07 -10.32
N PHE A 127 5.39 -7.91 -9.37
CA PHE A 127 4.87 -7.54 -8.05
C PHE A 127 5.95 -7.54 -6.97
N SER A 128 7.21 -7.34 -7.35
CA SER A 128 8.35 -7.35 -6.43
C SER A 128 8.20 -6.28 -5.35
N LEU A 129 7.49 -5.21 -5.68
CA LEU A 129 7.12 -4.15 -4.76
C LEU A 129 6.27 -4.65 -3.58
N PHE A 130 5.32 -5.57 -3.84
CA PHE A 130 4.39 -6.09 -2.81
C PHE A 130 4.88 -7.36 -2.15
N PHE A 131 5.45 -8.30 -2.91
CA PHE A 131 5.76 -9.64 -2.40
C PHE A 131 7.26 -9.96 -2.36
N GLY A 132 8.10 -9.10 -2.95
CA GLY A 132 9.55 -9.32 -2.99
C GLY A 132 10.20 -9.27 -1.60
N GLY A 133 9.55 -8.61 -0.64
CA GLY A 133 10.05 -8.42 0.72
C GLY A 133 9.75 -9.56 1.70
N TYR A 134 8.79 -10.46 1.42
CA TYR A 134 8.35 -11.48 2.40
C TYR A 134 9.12 -12.80 2.30
N THR A 135 9.24 -13.51 3.42
CA THR A 135 9.72 -14.89 3.43
C THR A 135 8.66 -15.86 2.88
N SER A 136 9.08 -17.01 2.35
CA SER A 136 8.18 -18.02 1.76
C SER A 136 7.10 -18.51 2.74
N GLN A 137 7.38 -18.50 4.04
CA GLN A 137 6.45 -18.93 5.09
C GLN A 137 5.32 -17.92 5.34
N TYR A 138 5.56 -16.64 5.07
CA TYR A 138 4.64 -15.53 5.33
C TYR A 138 4.15 -14.86 4.04
N PHE A 139 4.02 -15.62 2.94
CA PHE A 139 3.56 -15.07 1.65
C PHE A 139 2.15 -14.44 1.71
N PHE A 140 1.34 -14.83 2.69
CA PHE A 140 -0.03 -14.34 2.91
C PHE A 140 -0.07 -13.08 3.79
N TRP A 141 1.08 -12.58 4.26
CA TRP A 141 1.11 -11.48 5.22
C TRP A 141 0.49 -10.19 4.70
N GLU A 142 0.50 -9.97 3.39
CA GLU A 142 -0.20 -8.85 2.77
C GLU A 142 -1.71 -8.86 3.08
N ILE A 143 -2.33 -10.04 3.11
CA ILE A 143 -3.74 -10.21 3.49
C ILE A 143 -3.93 -9.84 4.96
N VAL A 144 -2.96 -10.16 5.83
CA VAL A 144 -2.98 -9.79 7.25
C VAL A 144 -2.90 -8.27 7.41
N ILE A 145 -2.08 -7.58 6.60
CA ILE A 145 -1.99 -6.12 6.60
C ILE A 145 -3.31 -5.48 6.16
N LEU A 146 -3.92 -5.99 5.08
CA LEU A 146 -5.24 -5.51 4.63
C LEU A 146 -6.32 -5.75 5.69
N ALA A 147 -6.34 -6.93 6.30
CA ALA A 147 -7.25 -7.25 7.39
C ALA A 147 -7.03 -6.35 8.62
N ARG A 148 -5.78 -6.03 8.96
CA ARG A 148 -5.44 -5.07 10.03
C ARG A 148 -6.05 -3.70 9.75
N LYS A 149 -5.83 -3.17 8.54
CA LYS A 149 -6.38 -1.86 8.13
C LYS A 149 -7.90 -1.85 8.25
N PHE A 150 -8.56 -2.84 7.66
CA PHE A 150 -10.01 -2.97 7.71
C PHE A 150 -10.56 -3.06 9.13
N THR A 151 -10.01 -3.94 9.96
CA THR A 151 -10.48 -4.14 11.34
C THR A 151 -10.17 -2.96 12.25
N GLY A 152 -9.10 -2.20 11.97
CA GLY A 152 -8.78 -0.96 12.67
C GLY A 152 -9.79 0.14 12.38
N GLU A 153 -10.08 0.39 11.10
CA GLU A 153 -11.11 1.34 10.67
C GLU A 153 -12.49 0.92 11.20
N PHE A 154 -12.81 -0.37 11.15
CA PHE A 154 -14.05 -0.89 11.72
C PHE A 154 -14.16 -0.65 13.24
N ALA A 155 -13.06 -0.79 13.98
CA ALA A 155 -13.03 -0.51 15.42
C ALA A 155 -13.27 0.98 15.74
N VAL A 156 -12.88 1.90 14.84
CA VAL A 156 -13.13 3.33 14.97
C VAL A 156 -14.57 3.70 14.57
N ALA A 157 -15.08 3.12 13.49
CA ALA A 157 -16.41 3.44 12.96
C ALA A 157 -17.54 2.86 13.82
N PHE A 158 -17.31 1.72 14.47
CA PHE A 158 -18.37 1.02 15.18
C PHE A 158 -18.55 1.55 16.61
N ASN A 159 -19.59 2.37 16.79
CA ASN A 159 -19.94 2.94 18.09
C ASN A 159 -21.15 2.21 18.70
N ARG A 160 -20.92 1.34 19.70
CA ARG A 160 -22.02 0.65 20.41
C ARG A 160 -22.70 1.53 21.45
N THR A 161 -22.02 2.56 21.94
CA THR A 161 -22.52 3.42 23.00
C THR A 161 -22.63 4.86 22.51
N THR A 162 -23.30 5.72 23.26
CA THR A 162 -23.33 7.16 22.98
C THR A 162 -21.98 7.83 23.27
N ASP A 163 -21.15 7.21 24.12
CA ASP A 163 -19.84 7.73 24.52
C ASP A 163 -18.77 7.44 23.44
N PRO A 164 -18.16 8.47 22.82
CA PRO A 164 -17.07 8.30 21.85
C PRO A 164 -15.85 7.58 22.43
N ARG A 165 -15.62 7.65 23.75
CA ARG A 165 -14.46 7.02 24.42
C ARG A 165 -14.51 5.50 24.39
N SER A 166 -15.69 4.91 24.15
CA SER A 166 -15.87 3.45 24.07
C SER A 166 -15.06 2.79 22.96
N ARG A 167 -14.67 3.56 21.93
CA ARG A 167 -13.87 3.12 20.77
C ARG A 167 -12.40 2.92 21.11
N LEU A 168 -11.90 3.53 22.19
CA LEU A 168 -10.48 3.51 22.54
C LEU A 168 -9.99 2.14 22.98
N LEU A 169 -10.78 1.42 23.79
CA LEU A 169 -10.40 0.09 24.29
C LEU A 169 -10.26 -0.95 23.16
N PRO A 170 -11.23 -1.14 22.25
CA PRO A 170 -11.06 -2.08 21.14
C PRO A 170 -9.90 -1.68 20.23
N LEU A 171 -9.66 -0.38 20.01
CA LEU A 171 -8.55 0.11 19.21
C LEU A 171 -7.18 -0.16 19.89
N LEU A 172 -7.08 0.00 21.21
CA LEU A 172 -5.89 -0.37 21.99
C LEU A 172 -5.60 -1.87 21.94
N CYS A 173 -6.64 -2.70 22.12
CA CYS A 173 -6.52 -4.16 22.03
C CYS A 173 -6.08 -4.59 20.62
N HIS A 174 -6.64 -3.96 19.58
CA HIS A 174 -6.24 -4.18 18.19
C HIS A 174 -4.78 -3.79 17.95
N ALA A 175 -4.37 -2.61 18.43
CA ALA A 175 -3.00 -2.14 18.31
C ALA A 175 -1.98 -3.06 19.00
N ALA A 176 -2.28 -3.48 20.23
CA ALA A 176 -1.45 -4.42 20.96
C ALA A 176 -1.35 -5.78 20.26
N LEU A 177 -2.47 -6.31 19.73
CA LEU A 177 -2.51 -7.58 19.01
C LEU A 177 -1.59 -7.55 17.77
N PHE A 178 -1.72 -6.54 16.91
CA PHE A 178 -0.93 -6.47 15.68
C PHE A 178 0.53 -6.12 15.95
N ALA A 179 0.84 -5.30 16.95
CA ALA A 179 2.21 -5.09 17.41
C ALA A 179 2.84 -6.41 17.90
N PHE A 180 2.11 -7.21 18.68
CA PHE A 180 2.56 -8.52 19.13
C PHE A 180 2.77 -9.49 17.96
N LEU A 181 1.82 -9.58 17.03
CA LEU A 181 1.94 -10.42 15.84
C LEU A 181 3.17 -10.03 15.00
N GLN A 182 3.43 -8.74 14.80
CA GLN A 182 4.60 -8.27 14.07
C GLN A 182 5.91 -8.65 14.77
N LEU A 183 5.99 -8.46 16.09
CA LEU A 183 7.16 -8.84 16.90
C LEU A 183 7.44 -10.35 16.86
N ARG A 184 6.39 -11.17 16.82
CA ARG A 184 6.51 -12.63 16.80
C ARG A 184 6.81 -13.19 15.42
N CYS A 185 6.11 -12.72 14.39
CA CYS A 185 6.18 -13.33 13.06
C CYS A 185 7.35 -12.81 12.23
N GLN A 186 7.71 -11.52 12.33
CA GLN A 186 8.75 -10.87 11.51
C GLN A 186 8.72 -11.35 10.03
N PRO A 187 7.64 -11.05 9.30
CA PRO A 187 7.31 -11.67 8.03
C PRO A 187 8.28 -11.35 6.88
N TYR A 188 8.96 -10.20 6.98
CA TYR A 188 9.88 -9.73 5.95
C TYR A 188 11.19 -10.53 5.98
N ARG A 189 11.86 -10.65 4.83
CA ARG A 189 13.18 -11.28 4.73
C ARG A 189 14.20 -10.42 5.47
N LYS A 190 15.07 -11.08 6.24
CA LYS A 190 16.14 -10.45 7.02
C LYS A 190 17.35 -10.06 6.16
N VAL A 191 17.09 -9.42 5.02
CA VAL A 191 18.13 -8.89 4.11
C VAL A 191 18.42 -7.44 4.51
N ASP A 192 19.64 -6.97 4.23
CA ASP A 192 20.05 -5.57 4.46
C ASP A 192 19.81 -5.08 5.90
N GLY A 193 20.11 -5.91 6.90
CA GLY A 193 20.01 -5.50 8.30
C GLY A 193 18.59 -5.48 8.86
N ASP A 194 17.66 -6.20 8.22
CA ASP A 194 16.27 -6.39 8.70
C ASP A 194 15.46 -5.08 8.78
N ILE A 195 15.75 -4.16 7.85
CA ILE A 195 15.18 -2.81 7.83
C ILE A 195 13.64 -2.84 7.77
N LEU A 196 13.05 -3.68 6.92
CA LEU A 196 11.59 -3.74 6.74
C LEU A 196 10.86 -4.20 8.01
N ASN A 197 11.34 -5.27 8.67
CA ASN A 197 10.75 -5.70 9.93
C ASN A 197 10.92 -4.64 11.03
N ARG A 198 12.06 -3.94 11.07
CA ARG A 198 12.30 -2.86 12.03
C ARG A 198 11.37 -1.68 11.79
N LEU A 199 11.22 -1.21 10.55
CA LEU A 199 10.34 -0.11 10.20
C LEU A 199 8.89 -0.41 10.58
N GLU A 200 8.38 -1.60 10.23
CA GLU A 200 7.01 -2.01 10.55
C GLU A 200 6.80 -2.23 12.06
N THR A 201 7.82 -2.74 12.76
CA THR A 201 7.74 -2.89 14.23
C THR A 201 7.68 -1.53 14.90
N TRP A 202 8.54 -0.60 14.51
CA TRP A 202 8.57 0.74 15.08
C TRP A 202 7.31 1.53 14.76
N SER A 203 6.76 1.42 13.54
CA SER A 203 5.48 2.07 13.18
C SER A 203 4.35 1.60 14.09
N LEU A 204 4.24 0.30 14.34
CA LEU A 204 3.23 -0.30 15.22
C LEU A 204 3.43 0.07 16.69
N VAL A 205 4.67 0.09 17.17
CA VAL A 205 4.99 0.50 18.55
C VAL A 205 4.65 1.96 18.78
N ILE A 206 5.00 2.84 17.85
CA ILE A 206 4.69 4.28 17.95
C ILE A 206 3.19 4.52 17.84
N TRP A 207 2.49 3.78 16.98
CA TRP A 207 1.04 3.83 16.89
C TRP A 207 0.37 3.39 18.20
N LEU A 208 0.77 2.26 18.77
CA LEU A 208 0.30 1.78 20.08
C LEU A 208 0.60 2.81 21.19
N PHE A 209 1.81 3.34 21.25
CA PHE A 209 2.20 4.35 22.22
C PHE A 209 1.36 5.62 22.11
N THR A 210 1.13 6.09 20.87
CA THR A 210 0.27 7.24 20.58
C THR A 210 -1.15 7.00 21.07
N LEU A 211 -1.71 5.81 20.83
CA LEU A 211 -3.05 5.46 21.32
C LEU A 211 -3.11 5.39 22.85
N ILE A 212 -2.07 4.89 23.52
CA ILE A 212 -2.00 4.87 24.99
C ILE A 212 -2.02 6.30 25.55
N LEU A 213 -1.21 7.19 24.98
CA LEU A 213 -1.18 8.60 25.39
C LEU A 213 -2.52 9.29 25.12
N PHE A 214 -3.12 9.07 23.95
CA PHE A 214 -4.41 9.63 23.58
C PHE A 214 -5.55 9.12 24.49
N ALA A 215 -5.54 7.83 24.82
CA ALA A 215 -6.49 7.26 25.79
C ALA A 215 -6.29 7.84 27.19
N GLY A 216 -5.03 8.05 27.60
CA GLY A 216 -4.69 8.74 28.85
C GLY A 216 -5.29 10.15 28.93
N VAL A 217 -5.20 10.93 27.86
CA VAL A 217 -5.84 12.27 27.77
C VAL A 217 -7.36 12.17 27.75
N SER A 218 -7.92 11.15 27.11
CA SER A 218 -9.37 11.01 26.94
C SER A 218 -10.10 10.54 28.20
N TRP A 219 -9.44 9.71 29.02
CA TRP A 219 -10.03 9.18 30.25
C TRP A 219 -9.73 10.01 31.50
N ASN A 220 -8.73 10.89 31.46
CA ASN A 220 -8.34 11.72 32.59
C ASN A 220 -8.59 13.20 32.30
N GLU A 221 -9.10 13.92 33.29
CA GLU A 221 -9.23 15.38 33.23
C GLU A 221 -7.86 16.02 33.49
N LEU A 222 -7.08 16.20 32.43
CA LEU A 222 -5.77 16.86 32.50
C LEU A 222 -5.93 18.38 32.42
N SER A 223 -5.01 19.10 33.06
CA SER A 223 -4.89 20.55 32.86
C SER A 223 -4.51 20.87 31.40
N ALA A 224 -4.82 22.07 30.92
CA ALA A 224 -4.50 22.50 29.55
C ALA A 224 -3.01 22.30 29.21
N THR A 225 -2.12 22.58 30.17
CA THR A 225 -0.67 22.33 30.04
C THR A 225 -0.35 20.85 29.89
N GLY A 226 -1.03 19.97 30.65
CA GLY A 226 -0.88 18.52 30.54
C GLY A 226 -1.30 18.00 29.16
N VAL A 227 -2.45 18.47 28.67
CA VAL A 227 -2.95 18.12 27.32
C VAL A 227 -1.96 18.56 26.23
N LEU A 228 -1.48 19.80 26.30
CA LEU A 228 -0.50 20.34 25.34
C LEU A 228 0.81 19.54 25.35
N LEU A 229 1.30 19.18 26.55
CA LEU A 229 2.51 18.38 26.71
C LEU A 229 2.33 16.98 26.10
N THR A 230 1.20 16.31 26.36
CA THR A 230 0.94 14.97 25.80
C THR A 230 0.85 15.00 24.28
N TYR A 231 0.12 15.94 23.68
CA TYR A 231 0.08 16.10 22.23
C TYR A 231 1.45 16.50 21.64
N GLY A 232 2.24 17.30 22.36
CA GLY A 232 3.62 17.60 22.00
C GLY A 232 4.50 16.36 21.92
N ILE A 233 4.40 15.46 22.91
CA ILE A 233 5.11 14.17 22.91
C ILE A 233 4.67 13.31 21.71
N ILE A 234 3.36 13.20 21.47
CA ILE A 234 2.81 12.45 20.33
C ILE A 234 3.40 13.00 19.00
N ALA A 235 3.37 14.33 18.83
CA ALA A 235 3.89 14.98 17.62
C ALA A 235 5.38 14.74 17.44
N VAL A 236 6.19 14.86 18.50
CA VAL A 236 7.64 14.60 18.44
C VAL A 236 7.93 13.14 18.08
N CYS A 237 7.23 12.18 18.68
CA CYS A 237 7.38 10.77 18.35
C CYS A 237 7.02 10.48 16.90
N PHE A 238 5.90 11.02 16.42
CA PHE A 238 5.44 10.83 15.04
C PHE A 238 6.40 11.45 14.02
N VAL A 239 6.75 12.73 14.20
CA VAL A 239 7.69 13.43 13.30
C VAL A 239 9.06 12.79 13.34
N GLY A 240 9.56 12.43 14.52
CA GLY A 240 10.82 11.72 14.68
C GLY A 240 10.86 10.40 13.91
N PHE A 241 9.78 9.63 13.98
CA PHE A 241 9.66 8.38 13.21
C PHE A 241 9.58 8.61 11.71
N VAL A 242 8.77 9.56 11.25
CA VAL A 242 8.65 9.88 9.82
C VAL A 242 9.99 10.34 9.24
N CYS A 243 10.70 11.23 9.95
CA CYS A 243 12.03 11.69 9.54
C CYS A 243 13.04 10.53 9.51
N TRP A 244 13.08 9.71 10.56
CA TRP A 244 13.99 8.56 10.63
C TRP A 244 13.68 7.52 9.53
N GLY A 245 12.42 7.12 9.38
CA GLY A 245 11.99 6.17 8.36
C GLY A 245 12.24 6.70 6.95
N GLY A 246 11.92 7.96 6.69
CA GLY A 246 12.20 8.64 5.42
C GLY A 246 13.69 8.67 5.11
N TRP A 247 14.53 9.00 6.09
CA TRP A 247 15.99 8.98 5.96
C TRP A 247 16.52 7.59 5.60
N VAL A 248 16.05 6.54 6.27
CA VAL A 248 16.43 5.14 5.98
C VAL A 248 16.04 4.75 4.55
N VAL A 249 14.84 5.11 4.10
CA VAL A 249 14.37 4.83 2.73
C VAL A 249 15.22 5.57 1.69
N VAL A 250 15.50 6.86 1.90
CA VAL A 250 16.33 7.67 1.00
C VAL A 250 17.75 7.11 0.89
N ILE A 251 18.39 6.79 2.02
CA ILE A 251 19.71 6.15 2.01
C ILE A 251 19.66 4.80 1.29
N GLY A 252 18.67 3.97 1.58
CA GLY A 252 18.51 2.68 0.92
C GLY A 252 18.41 2.82 -0.60
N PHE A 253 17.63 3.78 -1.07
CA PHE A 253 17.48 4.11 -2.48
C PHE A 253 18.79 4.62 -3.11
N LEU A 254 19.52 5.51 -2.43
CA LEU A 254 20.79 6.04 -2.90
C LEU A 254 21.87 4.95 -2.98
N LEU A 255 21.95 4.07 -1.97
CA LEU A 255 22.89 2.95 -1.95
C LEU A 255 22.60 1.94 -3.06
N GLU A 256 21.32 1.61 -3.30
CA GLU A 256 20.95 0.68 -4.37
C GLU A 256 21.23 1.28 -5.76
N THR A 257 20.94 2.57 -5.94
CA THR A 257 21.27 3.30 -7.16
C THR A 257 22.78 3.35 -7.39
N HIS A 258 23.57 3.60 -6.34
CA HIS A 258 25.02 3.62 -6.40
C HIS A 258 25.61 2.23 -6.70
N LYS A 259 25.12 1.16 -6.07
CA LYS A 259 25.51 -0.23 -6.38
C LYS A 259 25.25 -0.56 -7.84
N LYS A 260 24.07 -0.19 -8.35
CA LYS A 260 23.70 -0.40 -9.75
C LYS A 260 24.62 0.38 -10.70
N TYR A 261 24.93 1.63 -10.38
CA TYR A 261 25.86 2.45 -11.16
C TYR A 261 27.28 1.87 -11.14
N ARG A 262 27.76 1.40 -9.98
CA ARG A 262 29.07 0.75 -9.85
C ARG A 262 29.15 -0.56 -10.62
N ASN A 263 28.10 -1.37 -10.61
CA ASN A 263 28.05 -2.63 -11.36
C ASN A 263 28.04 -2.38 -12.87
N LEU A 264 27.36 -1.34 -13.35
CA LEU A 264 27.45 -0.89 -14.75
C LEU A 264 28.85 -0.41 -15.14
N ARG A 265 29.64 0.08 -14.17
CA ARG A 265 31.04 0.50 -14.39
C ARG A 265 32.04 -0.67 -14.43
N ASN A 266 31.68 -1.84 -13.90
CA ASN A 266 32.60 -2.97 -13.70
C ASN A 266 32.36 -4.16 -14.68
N GLU A 267 31.36 -4.11 -15.56
CA GLU A 267 31.26 -5.05 -16.68
C GLU A 267 31.90 -4.42 -17.93
N ASP A 268 33.06 -4.97 -18.31
CA ASP A 268 33.82 -4.78 -19.56
C ASP A 268 33.18 -3.85 -20.60
N PHE A 269 33.55 -2.57 -20.57
CA PHE A 269 33.33 -1.65 -21.67
C PHE A 269 34.59 -0.81 -21.89
N LYS A 270 35.18 -0.98 -23.09
CA LYS A 270 36.18 -0.14 -23.75
C LYS A 270 36.03 1.32 -23.31
N GLU A 271 37.11 1.99 -22.92
CA GLU A 271 37.07 3.42 -22.51
C GLU A 271 36.25 4.23 -23.53
N TRP A 272 35.07 4.69 -23.12
CA TRP A 272 34.33 5.70 -23.86
C TRP A 272 35.02 7.02 -23.59
N THR A 273 35.63 7.59 -24.62
CA THR A 273 36.12 8.96 -24.55
C THR A 273 34.94 9.91 -24.37
N TRP A 274 35.18 11.11 -23.82
CA TRP A 274 34.13 12.14 -23.68
C TRP A 274 33.40 12.40 -25.01
N ASP A 275 34.10 12.22 -26.13
CA ASP A 275 33.54 12.36 -27.47
C ASP A 275 32.50 11.28 -27.80
N ASP A 276 32.69 10.03 -27.35
CA ASP A 276 31.72 8.95 -27.53
C ASP A 276 30.43 9.20 -26.74
N TRP A 277 30.55 9.79 -25.53
CA TRP A 277 29.41 10.20 -24.71
C TRP A 277 28.62 11.34 -25.35
N VAL A 278 29.30 12.34 -25.89
CA VAL A 278 28.67 13.47 -26.57
C VAL A 278 27.95 12.99 -27.83
N ILE A 279 28.53 12.07 -28.61
CA ILE A 279 27.90 11.54 -29.83
C ILE A 279 26.68 10.65 -29.52
N ALA A 280 26.71 9.85 -28.44
CA ALA A 280 25.57 9.01 -28.07
C ALA A 280 24.41 9.77 -27.42
N VAL A 281 24.72 10.86 -26.69
CA VAL A 281 23.71 11.75 -26.10
C VAL A 281 23.14 12.72 -27.13
N LEU A 282 23.92 13.15 -28.13
CA LEU A 282 23.49 14.09 -29.17
C LEU A 282 22.91 13.44 -30.43
N ARG A 283 22.92 12.11 -30.60
CA ARG A 283 22.14 11.44 -31.67
C ARG A 283 20.65 11.40 -31.32
N LEU A 284 20.05 12.58 -31.26
CA LEU A 284 18.65 12.89 -31.57
C LEU A 284 18.41 13.01 -33.09
N ASP A 285 19.33 12.50 -33.92
CA ASP A 285 19.28 12.62 -35.39
C ASP A 285 18.12 11.85 -36.04
N TRP A 286 17.43 10.96 -35.30
CA TRP A 286 16.23 10.31 -35.84
C TRP A 286 14.99 11.23 -35.83
N VAL A 287 15.00 12.29 -35.02
CA VAL A 287 13.91 13.29 -34.98
C VAL A 287 14.19 14.44 -35.95
N SER A 288 15.46 14.78 -36.24
CA SER A 288 15.77 15.83 -37.21
C SER A 288 15.64 15.37 -38.67
N GLN A 289 15.99 14.11 -39.00
CA GLN A 289 15.84 13.59 -40.36
C GLN A 289 14.37 13.47 -40.79
N SER A 290 13.47 13.03 -39.89
CA SER A 290 12.02 12.91 -40.17
C SER A 290 11.30 14.26 -40.29
N VAL A 291 11.86 15.34 -39.73
CA VAL A 291 11.34 16.71 -39.89
C VAL A 291 11.92 17.39 -41.15
N SER A 292 13.15 17.05 -41.57
CA SER A 292 13.71 17.60 -42.82
C SER A 292 13.09 17.00 -44.10
N GLU A 293 12.67 15.73 -44.06
CA GLU A 293 12.01 15.06 -45.19
C GLU A 293 10.54 15.49 -45.37
N SER A 294 9.89 16.01 -44.32
CA SER A 294 8.50 16.53 -44.41
C SER A 294 8.41 18.01 -44.75
N VAL A 295 9.54 18.74 -44.77
CA VAL A 295 9.62 20.15 -45.21
C VAL A 295 10.13 20.25 -46.66
N SER A 296 10.58 19.15 -47.25
CA SER A 296 11.10 19.07 -48.64
C SER A 296 10.20 18.29 -49.61
N GLN A 297 8.97 17.95 -49.21
CA GLN A 297 7.86 17.52 -50.08
C GLN A 297 6.71 18.51 -49.97
#